data_AF-A0A2D7GHE9-F1
#
_entry.id   AF-A0A2D7GHE9-F1
#
_cell.length_a   1.000
_cell.length_b   1.000
_cell.length_c   1.000
_cell.angle_alpha   90.00
_cell.angle_beta   90.00
_cell.angle_gamma   90.00
#
_symmetry.space_group_name_H-M   'P 1'
#
loop_
_entity.id
_entity.type
_entity.pdbx_description
1 polymer ?
#
loop_
_entity_poly.entity_id
_entity_poly.type
_entity_poly.pdbx_seq_one_letter_code
_entity_poly.pdbx_strand_id
1 'polypeptide(L)'
;MAEEMGMPEGMTEEQMDAMEDVAGSAAEEAYTAAIESGADPSEAASAAIEAAGGAMTEMGAPPEMVDTMANAAQEGFDSAIESGMEPMEAFDAAGESVDAAFGDGPPPEGDMGPPPEGDMGPPPEGDMGPPPEG
;
A
#
# COMPACT_ATOMS: atom_id res chain seq x y z
N MET A 1 22.54 -5.88 -0.15
CA MET A 1 22.06 -4.50 -0.28
C MET A 1 20.64 -4.65 -0.75
N ALA A 2 19.68 -4.44 0.15
CA ALA A 2 18.27 -4.64 -0.14
C ALA A 2 17.84 -3.58 -1.16
N GLU A 3 17.11 -4.06 -2.16
CA GLU A 3 16.72 -3.31 -3.34
C GLU A 3 15.69 -2.24 -2.96
N GLU A 4 16.09 -1.01 -3.28
CA GLU A 4 15.38 0.25 -3.16
C GLU A 4 14.19 0.25 -4.12
N MET A 5 13.10 -0.41 -3.76
CA MET A 5 11.82 -0.32 -4.49
C MET A 5 11.00 0.84 -3.94
N GLY A 6 11.15 2.00 -4.59
CA GLY A 6 10.02 2.85 -4.97
C GLY A 6 9.16 3.50 -3.90
N MET A 7 9.75 4.13 -2.87
CA MET A 7 9.05 5.18 -2.13
C MET A 7 9.10 6.50 -2.92
N PRO A 8 8.01 7.29 -2.99
CA PRO A 8 8.01 8.58 -3.69
C PRO A 8 9.11 9.47 -3.13
N GLU A 9 9.97 10.00 -4.01
CA GLU A 9 11.17 10.75 -3.64
C GLU A 9 10.86 11.88 -2.64
N GLY A 10 11.16 11.65 -1.35
CA GLY A 10 11.09 12.67 -0.29
C GLY A 10 10.35 12.30 1.00
N MET A 11 9.71 11.12 1.09
CA MET A 11 9.10 10.64 2.35
C MET A 11 9.97 9.57 2.99
N THR A 12 10.41 9.78 4.23
CA THR A 12 11.12 8.74 5.01
C THR A 12 10.12 7.70 5.53
N GLU A 13 10.58 6.47 5.82
CA GLU A 13 9.77 5.46 6.53
C GLU A 13 9.10 6.04 7.80
N GLU A 14 9.82 6.86 8.58
CA GLU A 14 9.27 7.57 9.74
C GLU A 14 8.12 8.55 9.41
N GLN A 15 8.09 9.11 8.19
CA GLN A 15 7.01 10.01 7.77
C GLN A 15 5.79 9.23 7.30
N MET A 16 6.00 8.05 6.70
CA MET A 16 4.92 7.15 6.33
C MET A 16 4.26 6.56 7.58
N ASP A 17 5.06 6.09 8.54
CA ASP A 17 4.60 5.61 9.85
C ASP A 17 3.83 6.70 10.62
N ALA A 18 4.36 7.93 10.65
CA ALA A 18 3.65 9.07 11.25
C ALA A 18 2.36 9.46 10.50
N MET A 19 2.30 9.23 9.19
CA MET A 19 1.12 9.49 8.38
C MET A 19 0.04 8.42 8.60
N GLU A 20 0.44 7.17 8.74
CA GLU A 20 -0.45 6.05 9.09
C GLU A 20 -1.00 6.20 10.52
N ASP A 21 -0.16 6.58 11.48
CA ASP A 21 -0.56 6.82 12.87
C ASP A 21 -1.60 7.94 12.97
N VAL A 22 -1.41 9.05 12.23
CA VAL A 22 -2.41 10.13 12.20
C VAL A 22 -3.68 9.72 11.47
N ALA A 23 -3.56 8.94 10.39
CA ALA A 23 -4.70 8.45 9.62
C ALA A 23 -5.56 7.51 10.47
N GLY A 24 -4.94 6.55 11.15
CA GLY A 24 -5.59 5.61 12.05
C GLY A 24 -6.22 6.31 13.25
N SER A 25 -5.53 7.27 13.86
CA SER A 25 -6.07 8.07 14.96
C SER A 25 -7.30 8.89 14.52
N ALA A 26 -7.23 9.54 13.35
CA ALA A 26 -8.35 10.30 12.81
C ALA A 26 -9.54 9.40 12.41
N ALA A 27 -9.25 8.23 11.84
CA ALA A 27 -10.24 7.21 11.51
C ALA A 27 -10.99 6.74 12.77
N GLU A 28 -10.26 6.38 13.83
CA GLU A 28 -10.84 5.88 15.07
C GLU A 28 -11.69 6.96 15.77
N GLU A 29 -11.23 8.21 15.79
CA GLU A 29 -11.97 9.33 16.37
C GLU A 29 -13.29 9.56 15.62
N ALA A 30 -13.26 9.59 14.28
CA ALA A 30 -14.44 9.80 13.46
C ALA A 30 -15.41 8.60 13.53
N TYR A 31 -14.90 7.37 13.53
CA TYR A 31 -15.71 6.17 13.72
C TYR A 31 -16.42 6.22 15.08
N THR A 32 -15.67 6.47 16.16
CA THR A 32 -16.21 6.54 17.51
C THR A 32 -17.26 7.64 17.62
N ALA A 33 -16.98 8.83 17.11
CA ALA A 33 -17.92 9.95 17.12
C ALA A 33 -19.22 9.62 16.38
N ALA A 34 -19.12 8.93 15.24
CA ALA A 34 -20.29 8.50 14.47
C ALA A 34 -21.12 7.46 15.26
N ILE A 35 -20.47 6.46 15.86
CA ILE A 35 -21.15 5.46 16.70
C ILE A 35 -21.81 6.10 17.93
N GLU A 36 -21.16 7.05 18.60
CA GLU A 36 -21.74 7.79 19.74
C GLU A 36 -22.96 8.63 19.31
N SER A 37 -22.97 9.11 18.07
CA SER A 37 -24.12 9.79 17.48
C SER A 37 -25.26 8.84 17.06
N GLY A 38 -25.06 7.53 17.18
CA GLY A 38 -26.03 6.50 16.79
C GLY A 38 -26.03 6.20 15.29
N ALA A 39 -24.96 6.53 14.57
CA ALA A 39 -24.78 6.12 13.19
C ALA A 39 -24.57 4.62 13.09
N ASP A 40 -24.99 4.04 11.97
CA ASP A 40 -24.68 2.66 11.66
C ASP A 40 -23.17 2.51 11.36
N PRO A 41 -22.57 1.35 11.65
CA PRO A 41 -21.12 1.17 11.52
C PRO A 41 -20.58 1.33 10.10
N SER A 42 -21.40 1.16 9.06
CA SER A 42 -21.01 1.46 7.68
C SER A 42 -20.91 2.98 7.41
N GLU A 43 -21.78 3.77 8.04
CA GLU A 43 -21.68 5.24 8.00
C GLU A 43 -20.50 5.73 8.84
N ALA A 44 -20.25 5.09 10.00
CA ALA A 44 -19.07 5.36 10.82
C ALA A 44 -17.75 5.02 10.10
N ALA A 45 -17.69 3.90 9.37
CA ALA A 45 -16.54 3.55 8.54
C ALA A 45 -16.31 4.57 7.42
N SER A 46 -17.37 5.05 6.77
CA SER A 46 -17.26 6.12 5.76
C SER A 46 -16.69 7.41 6.35
N ALA A 47 -17.19 7.82 7.54
CA ALA A 47 -16.65 8.97 8.26
C ALA A 47 -15.19 8.77 8.68
N ALA A 48 -14.81 7.56 9.07
CA ALA A 48 -13.44 7.19 9.41
C ALA A 48 -12.49 7.34 8.22
N ILE A 49 -12.89 6.85 7.04
CA ILE A 49 -12.12 6.93 5.79
C ILE A 49 -11.94 8.40 5.36
N GLU A 50 -12.99 9.21 5.46
CA GLU A 50 -12.90 10.64 5.17
C GLU A 50 -11.96 11.37 6.14
N ALA A 51 -12.03 11.04 7.43
CA ALA A 51 -11.16 11.64 8.45
C ALA A 51 -9.69 11.22 8.30
N ALA A 52 -9.43 9.94 8.04
CA ALA A 52 -8.10 9.43 7.71
C ALA A 52 -7.52 10.13 6.48
N GLY A 53 -8.31 10.22 5.40
CA GLY A 53 -7.95 10.91 4.17
C GLY A 53 -7.62 12.39 4.37
N GLY A 54 -8.43 13.07 5.18
CA GLY A 54 -8.18 14.46 5.58
C GLY A 54 -6.86 14.61 6.33
N ALA A 55 -6.64 13.81 7.37
CA ALA A 55 -5.45 13.87 8.21
C ALA A 55 -4.16 13.59 7.41
N MET A 56 -4.19 12.61 6.50
CA MET A 56 -3.04 12.34 5.62
C MET A 56 -2.79 13.47 4.63
N THR A 57 -3.84 14.06 4.05
CA THR A 57 -3.70 15.22 3.15
C THR A 57 -3.05 16.39 3.89
N GLU A 58 -3.43 16.62 5.15
CA GLU A 58 -2.82 17.65 6.00
C GLU A 58 -1.34 17.39 6.29
N MET A 59 -0.93 16.13 6.38
CA MET A 59 0.46 15.71 6.51
C MET A 59 1.26 15.73 5.19
N GLY A 60 0.60 16.07 4.07
CA GLY A 60 1.23 16.20 2.77
C GLY A 60 1.09 14.99 1.85
N ALA A 61 0.18 14.06 2.17
CA ALA A 61 -0.18 12.99 1.24
C ALA A 61 -0.76 13.59 -0.05
N PRO A 62 -0.37 13.09 -1.23
CA PRO A 62 -1.00 13.52 -2.45
C PRO A 62 -2.48 13.08 -2.44
N PRO A 63 -3.41 13.90 -2.98
CA PRO A 63 -4.82 13.58 -2.98
C PRO A 63 -5.13 12.28 -3.74
N GLU A 64 -4.31 11.92 -4.75
CA GLU A 64 -4.43 10.65 -5.48
C GLU A 64 -4.13 9.42 -4.59
N MET A 65 -3.21 9.55 -3.64
CA MET A 65 -2.90 8.49 -2.67
C MET A 65 -4.06 8.33 -1.67
N VAL A 66 -4.60 9.44 -1.18
CA VAL A 66 -5.76 9.42 -0.30
C VAL A 66 -6.99 8.85 -1.00
N ASP A 67 -7.22 9.21 -2.27
CA ASP A 67 -8.33 8.69 -3.08
C ASP A 67 -8.17 7.18 -3.32
N THR A 68 -6.94 6.74 -3.63
CA THR A 68 -6.62 5.31 -3.78
C THR A 68 -6.87 4.55 -2.47
N MET A 69 -6.44 5.09 -1.32
CA MET A 69 -6.72 4.50 -0.01
C MET A 69 -8.22 4.43 0.25
N ALA A 70 -8.94 5.53 0.04
CA ALA A 70 -10.36 5.60 0.33
C ALA A 70 -11.15 4.61 -0.52
N ASN A 71 -10.84 4.49 -1.82
CA ASN A 71 -11.46 3.49 -2.69
C ASN A 71 -11.10 2.06 -2.24
N ALA A 72 -9.84 1.77 -1.91
CA ALA A 72 -9.42 0.44 -1.46
C ALA A 72 -10.10 0.03 -0.14
N ALA A 73 -10.15 0.94 0.84
CA ALA A 73 -10.87 0.72 2.09
C ALA A 73 -12.36 0.48 1.85
N GLN A 74 -13.01 1.29 1.02
CA GLN A 74 -14.42 1.14 0.69
C GLN A 74 -14.69 -0.19 -0.01
N GLU A 75 -13.92 -0.54 -1.04
CA GLU A 75 -14.07 -1.81 -1.75
C GLU A 75 -13.87 -3.02 -0.83
N GLY A 76 -12.88 -2.98 0.06
CA GLY A 76 -12.63 -4.03 1.05
C GLY A 76 -13.78 -4.16 2.05
N PHE A 77 -14.27 -3.03 2.56
CA PHE A 77 -15.42 -2.98 3.47
C PHE A 77 -16.68 -3.53 2.80
N ASP A 78 -17.04 -3.02 1.62
CA ASP A 78 -18.22 -3.45 0.87
C ASP A 78 -18.16 -4.93 0.53
N SER A 79 -17.02 -5.43 0.03
CA SER A 79 -16.81 -6.85 -0.27
C SER A 79 -17.00 -7.74 0.97
N ALA A 80 -16.55 -7.27 2.13
CA ALA A 80 -16.71 -8.01 3.38
C ALA A 80 -18.16 -8.00 3.88
N ILE A 81 -18.85 -6.86 3.80
CA ILE A 81 -20.29 -6.76 4.12
C ILE A 81 -21.12 -7.64 3.18
N GLU A 82 -20.83 -7.65 1.88
CA GLU A 82 -21.49 -8.51 0.90
C GLU A 82 -21.25 -10.01 1.18
N SER A 83 -20.09 -10.34 1.74
CA SER A 83 -19.77 -11.70 2.22
C SER A 83 -20.48 -12.07 3.53
N GLY A 84 -21.18 -11.12 4.16
CA GLY A 84 -21.91 -11.31 5.41
C GLY A 84 -21.05 -11.19 6.66
N MET A 85 -19.87 -10.58 6.57
CA MET A 85 -19.05 -10.26 7.75
C MET A 85 -19.69 -9.17 8.60
N GLU A 86 -19.37 -9.16 9.89
CA GLU A 86 -19.78 -8.08 10.76
C GLU A 86 -19.00 -6.79 10.41
N PRO A 87 -19.57 -5.60 10.66
CA PRO A 87 -18.95 -4.33 10.27
C PRO A 87 -17.54 -4.10 10.83
N MET A 88 -17.26 -4.66 12.01
CA MET A 88 -15.93 -4.56 12.63
C MET A 88 -14.91 -5.47 11.95
N GLU A 89 -15.33 -6.63 11.44
CA GLU A 89 -14.51 -7.50 10.59
C GLU A 89 -14.35 -6.92 9.18
N ALA A 90 -15.39 -6.26 8.66
CA ALA A 90 -15.33 -5.57 7.38
C ALA A 90 -14.37 -4.37 7.40
N PHE A 91 -14.26 -3.66 8.53
CA PHE A 91 -13.28 -2.59 8.73
C PHE A 91 -11.85 -3.12 8.77
N ASP A 92 -11.62 -4.28 9.39
CA ASP A 92 -10.32 -4.97 9.38
C ASP A 92 -9.94 -5.37 7.94
N ALA A 93 -10.90 -5.94 7.18
CA ALA A 93 -10.71 -6.27 5.76
C ALA A 93 -10.49 -5.04 4.86
N ALA A 94 -11.10 -3.89 5.20
CA ALA A 94 -10.85 -2.61 4.55
C ALA A 94 -9.41 -2.13 4.77
N GLY A 95 -8.91 -2.23 6.01
CA GLY A 95 -7.52 -1.95 6.34
C GLY A 95 -6.55 -2.87 5.59
N GLU A 96 -6.87 -4.17 5.50
CA GLU A 96 -6.09 -5.13 4.73
C GLU A 96 -6.10 -4.81 3.22
N SER A 97 -7.21 -4.27 2.71
CA SER A 97 -7.32 -3.85 1.30
C SER A 97 -6.51 -2.58 1.02
N VAL A 98 -6.44 -1.65 1.97
CA VAL A 98 -5.55 -0.49 1.91
C VAL A 98 -4.09 -0.93 1.98
N ASP A 99 -3.75 -1.82 2.91
CA ASP A 99 -2.40 -2.37 3.01
C ASP A 99 -2.01 -3.13 1.73
N ALA A 100 -2.93 -3.89 1.13
CA ALA A 100 -2.69 -4.49 -0.18
C ALA A 100 -2.50 -3.43 -1.30
N ALA A 101 -3.15 -2.27 -1.21
CA ALA A 101 -2.98 -1.19 -2.19
C ALA A 101 -1.65 -0.42 -2.04
N PHE A 102 -1.06 -0.39 -0.82
CA PHE A 102 0.12 0.45 -0.51
C PHE A 102 1.37 -0.32 -0.05
N GLY A 103 1.21 -1.49 0.57
CA GLY A 103 2.24 -2.26 1.26
C GLY A 103 2.83 -3.42 0.45
N ASP A 104 2.03 -4.31 -0.15
CA ASP A 104 2.54 -5.49 -0.89
C ASP A 104 1.47 -6.21 -1.76
N GLY A 105 0.52 -5.49 -2.37
CA GLY A 105 -0.28 -6.11 -3.43
C GLY A 105 0.64 -6.69 -4.50
N PRO A 106 0.37 -7.88 -5.09
CA PRO A 106 1.19 -8.37 -6.20
C PRO A 106 1.30 -7.22 -7.21
N PRO A 107 2.52 -6.93 -7.72
CA PRO A 107 2.65 -5.90 -8.74
C PRO A 107 1.62 -6.22 -9.83
N PRO A 108 0.98 -5.21 -10.45
CA PRO A 108 0.05 -5.47 -11.55
C PRO A 108 0.72 -6.50 -12.47
N GLU A 109 0.07 -7.65 -12.70
CA GLU A 109 0.58 -8.71 -13.57
C GLU A 109 0.85 -8.09 -14.96
N GLY A 110 2.07 -7.60 -15.16
CA GLY A 110 2.38 -6.77 -16.31
C GLY A 110 3.57 -5.84 -16.09
N ASP A 111 4.74 -6.38 -15.73
CA ASP A 111 5.98 -6.18 -16.52
C ASP A 111 7.22 -6.92 -15.97
N MET A 112 7.07 -8.16 -15.48
CA MET A 112 8.19 -9.11 -15.49
C MET A 112 7.80 -10.29 -16.36
N GLY A 113 7.79 -10.04 -17.67
CA GLY A 113 7.98 -11.14 -18.61
C GLY A 113 9.22 -11.95 -18.20
N PRO A 114 9.28 -13.26 -18.53
CA PRO A 114 10.48 -14.05 -18.26
C PRO A 114 11.70 -13.26 -18.74
N PRO A 115 12.82 -13.27 -17.98
CA PRO A 115 14.02 -12.57 -18.44
C PRO A 115 14.23 -12.98 -19.90
N PRO A 116 14.52 -12.04 -20.83
CA PRO A 116 14.82 -12.45 -22.18
C PRO A 116 15.87 -13.56 -22.06
N GLU A 117 15.59 -14.72 -22.66
CA GLU A 117 16.60 -15.74 -22.94
C GLU A 117 17.60 -15.10 -23.91
N GLY A 118 18.36 -14.14 -23.40
CA GLY A 118 19.47 -13.50 -24.05
C GLY A 118 20.62 -14.47 -23.94
N ASP A 119 20.59 -15.46 -24.83
CA ASP A 119 21.68 -15.71 -25.77
C ASP A 119 23.04 -15.14 -25.32
N MET A 120 23.59 -15.65 -24.23
CA MET A 120 25.02 -15.67 -24.03
C MET A 120 25.46 -17.03 -24.51
N GLY A 121 25.68 -17.10 -25.82
CA GLY A 121 26.44 -18.17 -26.46
C GLY A 121 27.76 -18.43 -25.73
N PRO A 122 28.39 -19.59 -25.98
CA PRO A 122 29.57 -20.01 -25.23
C PRO A 122 30.63 -18.91 -25.24
N PRO A 123 31.35 -18.66 -24.12
CA PRO A 123 32.47 -17.73 -24.15
C PRO A 123 33.44 -18.17 -25.25
N PRO A 124 33.98 -17.26 -26.06
CA PRO A 124 34.94 -17.63 -27.09
C PRO A 124 36.15 -18.31 -26.43
N GLU A 125 36.38 -19.59 -26.76
CA GLU A 125 37.69 -20.22 -26.60
C GLU A 125 38.67 -19.45 -27.50
N GLY A 126 39.43 -18.53 -26.91
CA GLY A 126 40.29 -17.63 -27.67
C GLY A 126 41.35 -16.94 -26.83
N ASP A 127 42.47 -17.64 -26.64
CA ASP A 127 43.85 -17.13 -26.78
C ASP A 127 44.21 -15.77 -26.13
N MET A 128 44.80 -15.82 -24.93
CA MET A 128 45.82 -14.86 -24.54
C MET A 128 46.85 -15.54 -23.63
N GLY A 129 48.09 -15.60 -24.13
CA GLY A 129 49.22 -16.38 -23.65
C GLY A 129 49.80 -16.05 -22.26
N PRO A 130 50.95 -16.65 -21.91
CA PRO A 130 51.36 -16.87 -20.52
C PRO A 130 51.72 -15.57 -19.78
N PRO A 131 51.40 -15.42 -18.48
CA PRO A 131 51.99 -14.38 -17.65
C PRO A 131 53.48 -14.71 -17.35
N PRO A 132 54.35 -13.70 -17.24
CA PRO A 132 55.81 -13.86 -17.15
C PRO A 132 56.26 -14.48 -15.81
N GLU A 133 57.29 -15.34 -15.88
CA GLU A 133 58.00 -15.87 -14.71
C GLU A 133 58.75 -14.75 -13.97
N GLY A 134 58.58 -14.69 -12.65
CA GLY A 134 59.32 -13.85 -11.72
C GLY A 134 59.41 -14.52 -10.36
#